data_AF-A0A5K0ZR02-F1
#
_entry.id   AF-A0A5K0ZR02-F1
#
_cell.length_a   1.000
_cell.length_b   1.000
_cell.length_c   1.000
_cell.angle_alpha   90.00
_cell.angle_beta   90.00
_cell.angle_gamma   90.00
#
_symmetry.space_group_name_H-M   'P 1'
#
loop_
_entity.id
_entity.type
_entity.pdbx_description
1 polymer ?
#
loop_
_entity_poly.entity_id
_entity_poly.type
_entity_poly.pdbx_seq_one_letter_code
_entity_poly.pdbx_strand_id
1 'polypeptide(L)'
;VKLVIERRHGLQKVSFIAHSLGGLIARYAVGKLYVPLLNEKPPTVNGNCSENNVSLQPQNKHQGSTIAGLEPMNFITFATPHLGSKGNKQ
;
A
#
# COMPACT_ATOMS: atom_id res chain seq x y z
N VAL A 1 2.80 -4.27 9.42
CA VAL A 1 1.68 -4.39 8.45
C VAL A 1 1.32 -5.85 8.16
N LYS A 2 2.22 -6.66 7.57
CA LYS A 2 1.93 -8.08 7.25
C LYS A 2 1.41 -8.91 8.43
N LEU A 3 2.06 -8.84 9.60
CA LEU A 3 1.60 -9.51 10.83
C LEU A 3 0.16 -9.13 11.26
N VAL A 4 -0.26 -7.90 11.02
CA VAL A 4 -1.62 -7.44 11.40
C VAL A 4 -2.65 -8.02 10.44
N ILE A 5 -2.30 -8.10 9.15
CA ILE A 5 -3.14 -8.73 8.12
C ILE A 5 -3.31 -10.21 8.42
N GLU A 6 -2.21 -10.91 8.73
CA GLU A 6 -2.23 -12.33 9.11
C GLU A 6 -3.09 -12.60 10.35
N ARG A 7 -3.11 -11.68 11.33
CA ARG A 7 -3.94 -11.85 12.55
C ARG A 7 -5.40 -11.49 12.35
N ARG A 8 -5.77 -10.76 11.29
CA ARG A 8 -7.12 -10.20 11.10
C ARG A 8 -7.61 -10.46 9.67
N HIS A 9 -8.09 -11.68 9.43
CA HIS A 9 -8.49 -12.22 8.13
C HIS A 9 -9.69 -11.55 7.42
N GLY A 10 -10.18 -10.40 7.90
CA GLY A 10 -11.25 -9.62 7.27
C GLY A 10 -10.85 -8.17 6.94
N LEU A 11 -9.59 -7.80 7.13
CA LEU A 11 -9.10 -6.46 6.78
C LEU A 11 -9.15 -6.27 5.26
N GLN A 12 -9.82 -5.21 4.82
CA GLN A 12 -9.92 -4.86 3.40
C GLN A 12 -9.24 -3.53 3.07
N LYS A 13 -9.14 -2.62 4.05
CA LYS A 13 -8.73 -1.23 3.86
C LYS A 13 -7.60 -0.85 4.80
N VAL A 14 -6.73 0.06 4.36
CA VAL A 14 -5.64 0.60 5.18
C VAL A 14 -5.50 2.11 5.03
N SER A 15 -5.25 2.79 6.14
CA SER A 15 -4.81 4.18 6.18
C SER A 15 -3.53 4.29 7.00
N PHE A 16 -2.64 5.21 6.61
CA PHE A 16 -1.39 5.47 7.30
C PHE A 16 -1.44 6.85 7.95
N ILE A 17 -1.08 6.91 9.23
CA ILE A 17 -0.85 8.16 9.95
C ILE A 17 0.60 8.15 10.42
N ALA A 18 1.29 9.26 10.20
CA ALA A 18 2.69 9.41 10.57
C ALA A 18 2.98 10.81 11.11
N HIS A 19 4.11 10.97 11.79
CA HIS A 19 4.52 12.24 12.38
C HIS A 19 6.00 12.53 12.07
N SER A 20 6.30 13.73 11.60
CA SER A 20 7.63 14.23 11.27
C SER A 20 8.39 13.22 10.39
N LEU A 21 9.60 12.80 10.79
CA LEU A 21 10.39 11.77 10.12
C LEU A 21 9.62 10.45 9.89
N GLY A 22 8.67 10.12 10.76
CA GLY A 22 7.82 8.95 10.60
C GLY A 22 7.07 8.94 9.27
N GLY A 23 6.76 10.10 8.69
CA GLY A 23 6.13 10.20 7.37
C GLY A 23 7.02 9.65 6.25
N LEU A 24 8.32 9.92 6.32
CA LEU A 24 9.28 9.40 5.34
C LEU A 24 9.41 7.88 5.46
N ILE A 25 9.53 7.38 6.69
CA ILE A 25 9.62 5.94 6.97
C ILE A 25 8.34 5.23 6.51
N ALA A 26 7.17 5.80 6.83
CA ALA A 26 5.88 5.24 6.41
C ALA A 26 5.76 5.19 4.89
N ARG A 27 6.17 6.26 4.18
CA ARG A 27 6.18 6.29 2.71
C ARG A 27 7.10 5.21 2.12
N TYR A 28 8.29 5.02 2.70
CA TYR A 28 9.18 3.95 2.28
C TYR A 28 8.55 2.56 2.47
N ALA A 29 7.95 2.31 3.64
CA ALA A 29 7.27 1.05 3.91
C ALA A 29 6.09 0.81 2.96
N VAL A 30 5.29 1.84 2.66
CA VAL A 30 4.22 1.78 1.66
C VAL A 30 4.77 1.37 0.29
N GLY A 31 5.85 1.99 -0.18
CA GLY A 31 6.48 1.64 -1.45
C GLY A 31 6.97 0.18 -1.48
N LYS A 32 7.51 -0.33 -0.38
CA LYS A 32 7.91 -1.75 -0.25
C LYS A 32 6.74 -2.73 -0.23
N LEU A 33 5.55 -2.28 0.14
CA LEU A 33 4.33 -3.10 0.24
C LEU A 33 3.38 -2.91 -0.95
N TYR A 34 3.69 -1.96 -1.83
CA TYR A 34 2.88 -1.65 -3.01
C TYR A 34 2.92 -2.82 -4.00
N VAL A 35 1.74 -3.24 -4.42
CA VAL A 35 1.55 -4.24 -5.46
C VAL A 35 0.80 -3.55 -6.61
N PRO A 36 1.47 -3.29 -7.75
CA PRO A 36 0.82 -2.74 -8.93
C PRO A 36 -0.27 -3.69 -9.43
N LEU A 37 -1.38 -3.15 -9.94
CA LEU A 37 -2.28 -3.96 -10.76
C LEU A 37 -1.65 -4.24 -12.12
N LEU A 38 -1.53 -5.52 -12.45
CA LEU A 38 -1.10 -6.00 -13.76
C LEU A 38 -2.32 -6.09 -14.70
N ASN A 39 -2.52 -5.06 -15.53
CA ASN A 39 -2.56 -5.26 -16.98
C ASN A 39 -1.23 -4.63 -17.43
N GLU A 40 -0.10 -5.33 -17.50
CA GLU A 40 0.29 -6.31 -18.48
C GLU A 40 1.46 -7.10 -17.88
N LYS A 41 1.54 -8.39 -18.19
CA LYS A 41 2.70 -9.24 -17.90
C LYS A 41 3.97 -8.58 -18.49
N PRO A 42 5.10 -8.46 -17.78
CA PRO A 42 6.37 -8.20 -18.48
C PRO A 42 6.59 -9.35 -19.47
N PRO A 43 7.03 -9.11 -20.72
CA PRO A 43 7.28 -10.18 -21.66
C PRO A 43 8.32 -11.11 -21.03
N THR A 44 7.87 -12.33 -20.79
CA THR A 44 8.70 -13.45 -20.40
C THR A 44 9.75 -13.64 -21.48
N VAL A 45 11.01 -13.36 -21.17
CA VAL A 45 12.11 -14.07 -21.82
C VAL A 45 12.23 -15.41 -21.11
N ASN A 46 11.56 -16.40 -21.69
CA ASN A 46 11.84 -17.83 -21.76
C ASN A 46 12.01 -18.64 -20.46
N GLY A 47 11.06 -19.55 -20.24
CA GLY A 47 11.21 -20.73 -19.38
C GLY A 47 9.87 -21.43 -19.12
N ASN A 48 9.60 -22.50 -19.88
CA ASN A 48 8.39 -23.33 -19.86
C ASN A 48 7.88 -23.73 -18.45
N CYS A 49 6.56 -23.77 -18.28
CA CYS A 49 5.77 -25.02 -18.08
C CYS A 49 4.27 -24.68 -17.91
N SER A 50 3.43 -25.50 -18.53
CA SER A 50 1.99 -25.32 -18.69
C SER A 50 1.17 -25.92 -17.52
N GLU A 51 -0.12 -25.56 -17.51
CA GLU A 51 -1.26 -26.26 -16.87
C GLU A 51 -1.61 -25.96 -15.40
N ASN A 52 -2.64 -25.14 -15.15
CA ASN A 52 -4.03 -25.60 -15.01
C ASN A 52 -5.01 -24.47 -14.64
N ASN A 53 -6.14 -24.44 -15.36
CA ASN A 53 -7.25 -23.49 -15.19
C ASN A 53 -8.08 -23.80 -13.94
N VAL A 54 -8.23 -22.83 -13.03
CA VAL A 54 -9.44 -22.70 -12.20
C VAL A 54 -9.87 -21.23 -12.19
N SER A 55 -10.91 -20.94 -12.97
CA SER A 55 -11.70 -19.71 -12.91
C SER A 55 -12.66 -19.77 -11.74
N LEU A 56 -12.59 -18.81 -10.81
CA LEU A 56 -13.66 -18.53 -9.85
C LEU A 56 -13.89 -17.02 -9.72
N GLN A 57 -14.76 -16.56 -10.63
CA GLN A 57 -15.78 -15.51 -10.53
C GLN A 57 -15.40 -14.02 -10.28
N PRO A 58 -16.09 -13.09 -10.97
CA PRO A 58 -15.91 -11.65 -10.82
C PRO A 58 -16.83 -11.10 -9.71
N GLN A 59 -16.27 -10.68 -8.58
CA GLN A 59 -17.02 -9.92 -7.58
C GLN A 59 -16.30 -8.61 -7.23
N ASN A 60 -16.79 -7.53 -7.84
CA ASN A 60 -16.73 -6.13 -7.38
C ASN A 60 -15.58 -5.78 -6.42
N LYS A 61 -14.34 -5.82 -6.88
CA LYS A 61 -13.22 -5.20 -6.18
C LYS A 61 -12.68 -4.09 -7.07
N HIS A 62 -12.67 -2.87 -6.55
CA HIS A 62 -12.08 -1.71 -7.19
C HIS A 62 -10.76 -2.12 -7.86
N GLN A 63 -10.68 -1.93 -9.18
CA GLN A 63 -9.51 -2.19 -10.01
C GLN A 63 -8.41 -1.15 -9.71
N GLY A 64 -7.95 -1.07 -8.46
CA GLY A 64 -6.83 -0.26 -8.01
C GLY A 64 -5.67 -1.08 -7.45
N SER A 65 -4.44 -0.56 -7.56
CA SER A 65 -3.25 -1.13 -6.92
C SER A 65 -3.45 -1.28 -5.41
N THR A 66 -2.81 -2.29 -4.83
CA THR A 66 -3.00 -2.62 -3.40
C THR A 66 -1.73 -2.37 -2.59
N ILE A 67 -1.89 -2.20 -1.28
CA ILE A 67 -0.79 -2.18 -0.32
C ILE A 67 -0.89 -3.44 0.53
N ALA A 68 0.01 -4.40 0.29
CA ALA A 68 -0.02 -5.72 0.92
C ALA A 68 -1.38 -6.44 0.80
N GLY A 69 -2.08 -6.26 -0.33
CA GLY A 69 -3.40 -6.85 -0.57
C GLY A 69 -4.58 -6.07 0.04
N LEU A 70 -4.33 -4.94 0.70
CA LEU A 70 -5.36 -4.03 1.21
C LEU A 70 -5.59 -2.86 0.25
N GLU A 71 -6.83 -2.41 0.16
CA GLU A 71 -7.23 -1.20 -0.55
C GLU A 71 -6.66 0.04 0.19
N PRO A 72 -5.84 0.86 -0.47
CA PRO A 72 -5.33 2.09 0.12
C PRO A 72 -6.44 3.14 0.25
N MET A 73 -6.54 3.77 1.42
CA MET A 73 -7.52 4.83 1.68
C MET A 73 -6.88 6.21 1.87
N ASN A 74 -6.08 6.38 2.93
CA ASN A 74 -5.49 7.68 3.28
C ASN A 74 -4.02 7.55 3.69
N PHE A 75 -3.24 8.60 3.42
CA PHE A 75 -1.89 8.80 3.95
C PHE A 75 -1.79 10.20 4.53
N ILE A 76 -1.68 10.30 5.86
CA ILE A 76 -1.63 11.56 6.59
C ILE A 76 -0.30 11.63 7.33
N THR A 77 0.45 12.70 7.12
CA THR A 77 1.64 13.00 7.93
C THR A 77 1.47 14.34 8.62
N PHE A 78 1.66 14.35 9.93
CA PHE A 78 1.79 15.56 10.72
C PHE A 78 3.25 15.98 10.73
N ALA A 79 3.53 17.28 10.78
CA ALA A 79 4.88 17.78 11.03
C ALA A 79 4.91 18.38 12.44
N THR A 80 6.01 18.16 13.16
CA THR A 80 6.33 19.07 14.27
C THR A 80 6.43 20.47 13.68
N PRO A 81 5.83 21.50 14.29
CA PRO A 81 6.03 22.87 13.86
C PRO A 81 7.54 23.17 13.86
N HIS A 82 8.15 23.26 12.67
CA HIS A 82 9.55 23.60 12.50
C HIS A 82 9.85 25.01 13.04
N LEU A 83 11.14 25.35 13.22
CA LEU A 83 11.60 26.62 13.79
C LEU A 83 11.07 27.88 13.06
N GLY A 84 10.57 27.74 11.81
CA GLY A 84 9.90 28.79 11.03
C GLY A 84 8.38 28.95 11.29
N SER A 85 7.78 28.11 12.13
CA SER A 85 6.38 28.26 12.59
C SER A 85 6.23 29.16 13.80
N LYS A 86 7.35 29.58 14.40
CA LYS A 86 7.38 30.58 15.47
C LYS A 86 7.19 31.96 14.85
N GLY A 87 5.96 32.23 14.41
CA GLY A 87 5.52 33.56 14.04
C GLY A 87 5.84 34.55 15.17
N ASN A 88 6.18 35.77 14.78
CA ASN A 88 6.51 36.89 15.65
C ASN A 88 5.64 36.91 16.93
N LYS A 89 6.22 36.50 18.07
CA LYS A 89 5.64 36.52 19.43
C LYS A 89 4.41 35.62 19.68
N GLN A 90 4.46 34.37 19.24
CA GLN A 90 3.71 33.27 19.88
C GLN A 90 4.60 32.45 20.82
#